data_AF-A0A1M5ME94-F1
#
_entry.id   AF-A0A1M5ME94-F1
#
_cell.length_a   1.000
_cell.length_b   1.000
_cell.length_c   1.000
_cell.angle_alpha   90.00
_cell.angle_beta   90.00
_cell.angle_gamma   90.00
#
_symmetry.space_group_name_H-M   'P 1'
#
loop_
_entity.id
_entity.type
_entity.pdbx_description
1 polymer ?
#
loop_
_entity_poly.entity_id
_entity_poly.type
_entity_poly.pdbx_seq_one_letter_code
_entity_poly.pdbx_strand_id
1 'polypeptide(L)' 'MEIQVRPLTSFEGSSWEVHMDSNKVTFRSESEARAFVQTLESRLSAPHQLLDVAADHTLSRRAG' A
#
# COMPACT_ATOMS: atom_id res chain seq x y z
N MET A 1 -0.67 9.64 -1.71
CA MET A 1 0.47 8.73 -1.88
C MET A 1 0.90 8.81 -3.33
N GLU A 2 2.15 9.17 -3.60
CA GLU A 2 2.68 9.15 -4.96
C GLU A 2 3.23 7.75 -5.27
N ILE A 3 2.71 7.12 -6.33
CA ILE A 3 3.17 5.81 -6.80
C ILE A 3 3.81 5.98 -8.17
N GLN A 4 5.04 5.52 -8.34
CA GLN A 4 5.76 5.55 -9.61
C GLN A 4 6.28 4.16 -9.97
N VAL A 5 6.04 3.73 -11.21
CA VAL A 5 6.57 2.47 -11.76
C VAL A 5 7.65 2.81 -12.78
N ARG A 6 8.86 2.30 -12.56
CA ARG A 6 10.00 2.58 -13.46
C ARG A 6 10.92 1.37 -13.61
N PRO A 7 11.59 1.23 -14.77
CA PRO A 7 12.63 0.24 -14.92
C PRO A 7 13.83 0.59 -14.03
N LEU A 8 14.42 -0.42 -13.38
CA LEU A 8 15.59 -0.26 -12.51
C LEU A 8 16.85 0.04 -13.34
N THR A 9 16.95 -0.57 -14.52
CA THR A 9 18.04 -0.40 -15.48
C THR A 9 17.49 -0.29 -16.90
N SER A 10 18.27 0.27 -17.83
CA SER A 10 17.82 0.59 -19.21
C SER A 10 17.90 -0.59 -20.19
N PHE A 11 18.16 -1.82 -19.72
CA PHE A 11 18.37 -3.00 -20.57
C PHE A 11 17.10 -3.86 -20.71
N GLU A 12 16.99 -4.62 -21.79
CA GLU A 12 15.86 -5.52 -22.05
C GLU A 12 15.82 -6.70 -21.06
N GLY A 13 14.78 -6.78 -20.23
CA GLY A 13 14.71 -7.75 -19.12
C GLY A 13 15.24 -7.20 -17.79
N SER A 14 15.44 -5.89 -17.70
CA SER A 14 15.71 -5.22 -16.43
C SER A 14 14.56 -5.39 -15.44
N SER A 15 14.92 -5.52 -14.17
CA SER A 15 13.97 -5.48 -13.05
C SER A 15 13.21 -4.15 -13.04
N TRP A 16 12.03 -4.18 -12.44
CA TRP A 16 11.14 -3.03 -12.29
C TRP A 16 11.09 -2.59 -10.84
N GLU A 17 10.89 -1.31 -10.59
CA GLU A 17 10.76 -0.74 -9.25
C GLU A 17 9.46 0.04 -9.14
N VAL A 18 8.75 -0.20 -8.05
CA VAL A 18 7.60 0.60 -7.61
C VAL A 18 8.06 1.46 -6.45
N HIS A 19 8.08 2.77 -6.66
CA HIS A 19 8.31 3.79 -5.64
C HIS A 19 6.97 4.21 -5.05
N MET A 20 6.88 4.25 -3.72
CA MET A 20 5.69 4.63 -2.95
C MET A 20 6.11 5.58 -1.83
N ASP A 21 6.10 6.89 -2.10
CA ASP A 21 6.68 7.92 -1.24
C ASP A 21 8.13 7.56 -0.81
N SER A 22 8.33 7.03 0.40
CA SER A 22 9.64 6.60 0.93
C SER A 22 9.96 5.11 0.73
N ASN A 23 8.99 4.29 0.31
CA ASN A 23 9.14 2.85 0.13
C ASN A 23 9.50 2.51 -1.32
N LYS A 24 10.29 1.45 -1.49
CA LYS A 24 10.70 0.94 -2.80
C LYS A 24 10.57 -0.57 -2.83
N VAL A 25 9.91 -1.09 -3.86
CA VAL A 25 9.73 -2.54 -4.05
C VAL A 25 10.18 -2.91 -5.45
N THR A 26 11.03 -3.92 -5.55
CA THR A 26 11.55 -4.42 -6.83
C THR A 26 10.80 -5.66 -7.31
N PHE A 27 10.63 -5.75 -8.63
CA PHE A 27 9.92 -6.80 -9.34
C PHE A 27 10.77 -7.29 -10.51
N ARG A 28 10.55 -8.53 -10.96
CA ARG A 28 11.29 -9.08 -12.09
C ARG A 28 10.72 -8.64 -13.44
N SER A 29 9.44 -8.25 -13.46
CA SER A 29 8.72 -7.87 -14.68
C SER A 29 7.82 -6.65 -14.46
N GLU A 30 7.56 -5.91 -15.54
CA GLU A 30 6.62 -4.78 -15.53
C GLU A 30 5.22 -5.20 -15.10
N SER A 31 4.75 -6.34 -15.61
CA SER A 31 3.42 -6.87 -15.35
C SER A 31 3.19 -7.11 -13.85
N GLU A 32 4.20 -7.63 -13.15
CA GLU A 32 4.12 -7.86 -11.70
C GLU A 32 4.08 -6.53 -10.95
N ALA A 33 4.95 -5.57 -11.33
CA ALA A 33 4.97 -4.23 -10.74
C ALA A 33 3.61 -3.53 -10.91
N ARG A 34 3.02 -3.58 -12.10
CA ARG A 34 1.70 -2.99 -12.38
C ARG A 34 0.57 -3.69 -11.64
N ALA A 35 0.58 -5.01 -11.55
CA ALA A 35 -0.44 -5.77 -10.79
C ALA A 35 -0.40 -5.44 -9.30
N PHE A 36 0.81 -5.25 -8.75
CA PHE A 36 1.00 -4.79 -7.39
C PHE A 36 0.40 -3.38 -7.18
N VAL A 37 0.68 -2.43 -8.09
CA VAL A 37 0.11 -1.08 -8.02
C VAL A 37 -1.42 -1.10 -8.08
N GLN A 38 -2.03 -1.87 -8.98
CA GLN A 38 -3.50 -1.98 -9.03
C GLN A 38 -4.09 -2.49 -7.70
N THR A 39 -3.46 -3.50 -7.10
CA THR A 39 -3.89 -4.03 -5.80
C THR A 39 -3.79 -2.96 -4.70
N LEU A 40 -2.70 -2.21 -4.72
CA LEU A 40 -2.42 -1.15 -3.76
C LEU A 40 -3.40 0.02 -3.90
N GLU A 41 -3.66 0.50 -5.11
CA GLU A 41 -4.63 1.56 -5.38
C GLU A 41 -6.04 1.12 -5.00
N SER A 42 -6.42 -0.12 -5.32
CA SER A 42 -7.71 -0.68 -4.91
C SER A 42 -7.88 -0.72 -3.39
N ARG A 43 -6.81 -1.07 -2.65
CA ARG A 43 -6.82 -1.01 -1.18
C ARG A 43 -6.87 0.42 -0.66
N LEU A 44 -6.13 1.36 -1.24
CA LEU A 44 -6.20 2.75 -0.80
C LEU A 44 -7.55 3.40 -1.07
N SER A 45 -8.17 3.07 -2.20
CA SER A 45 -9.47 3.60 -2.59
C SER A 45 -10.64 2.91 -1.89
N ALA A 46 -10.43 1.71 -1.33
CA ALA A 46 -11.50 0.99 -0.68
C ALA A 46 -12.02 1.80 0.52
N PRO A 47 -13.34 1.83 0.75
CA PRO A 47 -13.95 2.52 1.88
C PRO A 47 -13.63 1.78 3.18
N HIS A 48 -12.45 2.03 3.74
CA HIS A 48 -12.05 1.49 5.02
C HIS A 48 -12.81 2.27 6.11
N GLN A 49 -13.83 1.65 6.69
CA GLN A 49 -14.43 2.17 7.91
C GLN A 49 -13.36 2.13 9.00
N LEU A 50 -12.88 3.30 9.42
CA LEU A 50 -12.21 3.43 10.71
C LEU A 50 -13.27 3.07 11.75
N LEU A 51 -13.26 1.81 12.21
CA LEU A 51 -14.03 1.42 13.38
C LEU A 51 -13.51 2.28 14.54
N ASP A 52 -14.31 3.25 14.95
CA ASP A 52 -14.07 4.11 16.10
C ASP A 52 -14.10 3.24 17.36
N VAL A 53 -12.96 2.62 17.67
CA VAL A 53 -12.75 1.79 18.86
C VAL A 53 -12.76 2.61 20.16
N ALA A 54 -12.97 3.93 20.08
CA ALA A 54 -13.04 4.81 21.24
C ALA A 54 -14.30 4.61 22.11
N ALA A 55 -15.33 3.92 21.61
CA ALA A 55 -16.56 3.67 22.36
C ALA A 55 -16.43 2.63 23.50
N ASP A 56 -15.36 1.83 23.54
CA ASP A 56 -15.26 0.71 24.52
C ASP A 56 -14.55 1.05 25.83
N HIS A 57 -13.88 2.21 25.94
CA HIS A 57 -13.18 2.57 27.18
C HIS A 57 -14.09 3.16 28.29
N THR A 58 -15.37 3.44 28.03
CA THR A 58 -16.26 4.12 29.00
C THR A 58 -17.04 3.21 29.96
N LEU A 59 -16.91 1.88 29.83
CA LEU A 59 -17.63 0.92 30.68
C LEU A 59 -16.77 0.31 31.79
N SER A 60 -15.44 0.44 31.76
CA SER A 60 -14.57 -0.13 32.80
C SER A 60 -14.38 0.76 34.05
N ARG A 61 -14.98 1.95 34.10
CA ARG A 61 -14.98 2.86 35.28
C ARG A 61 -16.38 2.98 35.89
N ARG A 62 -17.11 1.88 36.05
CA ARG A 62 -18.43 1.86 36.73
C ARG A 62 -18.62 0.57 37.55
N ALA A 63 -17.61 0.16 38.29
CA ALA A 63 -17.77 -0.85 39.34
C ALA A 63 -16.70 -0.57 40.41
N GLY A 64 -17.05 0.33 41.32
CA GLY A 64 -16.44 0.51 42.62
C GLY A 64 -17.49 0.24 43.68
#